data_AF-A0A6V8L8K6-F1
#
_entry.id   AF-A0A6V8L8K6-F1
#
_cell.length_a   1.000
_cell.length_b   1.000
_cell.length_c   1.000
_cell.angle_alpha   90.00
_cell.angle_beta   90.00
_cell.angle_gamma   90.00
#
_symmetry.space_group_name_H-M   'P 1'
#
loop_
_entity.id
_entity.type
_entity.pdbx_description
1 polymer ?
#
loop_
_entity_poly.entity_id
_entity_poly.type
_entity_poly.pdbx_seq_one_letter_code
_entity_poly.pdbx_strand_id
1 'polypeptide(L)'
;MTRHVREDLSTSVSNVQATALLLGLGAFALRVVVEFGIEPTSWRLSFAPAFIVYAAGAATALAVPLLAFARLCPRPRPAPRTLLVSHDRARPAFVAATSPWMVGPFVIMLMFLAGNGLATERAPDGDVSIHAAGWAQTALTVAVIFSIAAWTLFRGPRVELRPGGLLIRNVRTHMVRWDSVLASGPPAPVEKPRQISLLVRRQPPEYGAYVVRILHRWLAVDAGFLANSIRHYVDHPEHRAEIGSRQELDRLCATMEI
;
A
#
# COMPACT_ATOMS: atom_id res chain seq x y z
N MET A 1 -28.20 -10.22 -8.57
CA MET A 1 -27.80 -9.04 -7.76
C MET A 1 -26.29 -8.93 -7.52
N THR A 2 -25.49 -10.00 -7.66
CA THR A 2 -24.05 -10.03 -7.35
C THR A 2 -23.10 -9.55 -8.46
N ARG A 3 -23.57 -9.32 -9.69
CA ARG A 3 -22.73 -8.83 -10.80
C ARG A 3 -22.43 -7.33 -10.70
N HIS A 4 -23.39 -6.51 -10.26
CA HIS A 4 -23.19 -5.06 -10.08
C HIS A 4 -22.20 -4.72 -8.96
N VAL A 5 -22.30 -5.38 -7.80
CA VAL A 5 -21.43 -5.12 -6.63
C VAL A 5 -19.94 -5.27 -6.94
N ARG A 6 -19.57 -6.04 -7.98
CA ARG A 6 -18.18 -6.37 -8.30
C ARG A 6 -17.52 -5.40 -9.28
N GLU A 7 -18.27 -4.89 -10.26
CA GLU A 7 -17.79 -3.80 -11.13
C GLU A 7 -17.54 -2.53 -10.30
N ASP A 8 -18.34 -2.34 -9.25
CA ASP A 8 -18.17 -1.23 -8.31
C ASP A 8 -16.86 -1.30 -7.51
N LEU A 9 -16.36 -2.51 -7.17
CA LEU A 9 -15.14 -2.65 -6.37
C LEU A 9 -13.87 -2.41 -7.17
N SER A 10 -13.75 -2.93 -8.38
CA SER A 10 -12.56 -2.69 -9.21
C SER A 10 -12.47 -1.22 -9.65
N THR A 11 -13.60 -0.63 -10.02
CA THR A 11 -13.69 0.80 -10.36
C THR A 11 -13.41 1.66 -9.13
N SER A 12 -13.95 1.32 -7.95
CA SER A 12 -13.65 2.03 -6.71
C SER A 12 -12.15 2.00 -6.36
N VAL A 13 -11.49 0.84 -6.43
CA VAL A 13 -10.05 0.75 -6.16
C VAL A 13 -9.25 1.60 -7.15
N SER A 14 -9.58 1.53 -8.45
CA SER A 14 -8.91 2.35 -9.47
C SER A 14 -9.13 3.86 -9.25
N ASN A 15 -10.35 4.26 -8.89
CA ASN A 15 -10.69 5.66 -8.61
C ASN A 15 -9.95 6.19 -7.38
N VAL A 16 -9.83 5.40 -6.31
CA VAL A 16 -9.07 5.81 -5.12
C VAL A 16 -7.58 5.91 -5.43
N GLN A 17 -7.03 5.00 -6.25
CA GLN A 17 -5.64 5.07 -6.68
C GLN A 17 -5.37 6.33 -7.51
N ALA A 18 -6.23 6.63 -8.49
CA ALA A 18 -6.13 7.85 -9.29
C ALA A 18 -6.25 9.11 -8.43
N THR A 19 -7.18 9.12 -7.47
CA THR A 19 -7.36 10.23 -6.52
C THR A 19 -6.10 10.43 -5.66
N ALA A 20 -5.52 9.35 -5.12
CA ALA A 20 -4.28 9.41 -4.36
C ALA A 20 -3.11 9.95 -5.19
N LEU A 21 -3.00 9.53 -6.46
CA LEU A 21 -1.96 10.01 -7.37
C LEU A 21 -2.12 11.51 -7.63
N LEU A 22 -3.31 11.98 -7.97
CA LEU A 22 -3.59 13.40 -8.21
C LEU A 22 -3.32 14.25 -6.98
N LEU A 23 -3.75 13.80 -5.80
CA LEU A 23 -3.48 14.49 -4.54
C LEU A 23 -1.99 14.47 -4.17
N GLY A 24 -1.27 13.39 -4.48
CA GLY A 24 0.17 13.32 -4.30
C GLY A 24 0.92 14.30 -5.20
N LEU A 25 0.53 14.41 -6.47
CA LEU A 25 1.05 15.42 -7.40
C LEU A 25 0.75 16.84 -6.88
N GLY A 26 -0.45 17.06 -6.35
CA GLY A 26 -0.82 18.31 -5.69
C GLY A 26 0.07 18.61 -4.47
N ALA A 27 0.37 17.62 -3.63
CA ALA A 27 1.26 17.76 -2.48
C ALA A 27 2.69 18.13 -2.91
N PHE A 28 3.21 17.48 -3.96
CA PHE A 28 4.50 17.82 -4.55
C PHE A 28 4.52 19.27 -5.08
N ALA A 29 3.51 19.66 -5.86
CA ALA A 29 3.41 21.02 -6.42
C ALA A 29 3.30 22.08 -5.32
N LEU A 30 2.47 21.86 -4.29
CA LEU A 30 2.39 22.77 -3.13
C LEU A 30 3.73 22.86 -2.41
N ARG A 31 4.45 21.74 -2.26
CA ARG A 31 5.77 21.75 -1.63
C ARG A 31 6.80 22.55 -2.43
N VAL A 32 6.78 22.45 -3.76
CA VAL A 32 7.58 23.28 -4.67
C VAL A 32 7.25 24.77 -4.47
N VAL A 33 5.96 25.13 -4.37
CA VAL A 33 5.55 26.52 -4.10
C VAL A 33 6.07 27.03 -2.75
N VAL A 34 6.08 26.19 -1.71
CA VAL A 34 6.66 26.56 -0.41
C VAL A 34 8.15 26.86 -0.56
N GLU A 35 8.90 26.02 -1.29
CA GLU A 35 10.34 26.18 -1.46
C GLU A 35 10.71 27.41 -2.31
N PHE A 36 10.05 27.63 -3.44
CA PHE A 36 10.43 28.73 -4.33
C PHE A 36 9.70 30.05 -4.02
N GLY A 37 8.58 30.00 -3.30
CA GLY A 37 7.78 31.20 -2.99
C GLY A 37 7.91 31.67 -1.54
N ILE A 38 7.72 30.75 -0.59
CA ILE A 38 7.63 31.10 0.83
C ILE A 38 9.02 31.22 1.46
N GLU A 39 9.91 30.27 1.19
CA GLU A 39 11.26 30.27 1.75
C GLU A 39 12.05 31.56 1.44
N PRO A 40 12.18 32.04 0.18
CA PRO A 40 12.92 33.27 -0.09
C PRO A 40 12.29 34.50 0.59
N THR A 41 10.97 34.54 0.69
CA THR A 41 10.25 35.61 1.40
C THR A 41 10.54 35.56 2.91
N SER A 42 10.65 34.37 3.48
CA SER A 42 10.90 34.16 4.91
C SER A 42 12.28 34.66 5.34
N TRP A 43 13.28 34.70 4.44
CA TRP A 43 14.62 35.19 4.74
C TRP A 43 14.69 36.68 5.07
N ARG A 44 13.63 37.45 4.74
CA ARG A 44 13.52 38.87 5.12
C ARG A 44 13.08 39.05 6.58
N LEU A 45 12.64 37.96 7.23
CA LEU A 45 12.19 37.96 8.61
C LEU A 45 13.33 37.53 9.53
N SER A 46 13.18 37.81 10.83
CA SER A 46 14.04 37.19 11.84
C SER A 46 13.79 35.67 11.90
N PHE A 47 14.74 34.93 12.49
CA PHE A 47 14.74 33.46 12.45
C PHE A 47 13.42 32.82 12.91
N ALA A 48 12.87 33.27 14.05
CA ALA A 48 11.64 32.68 14.62
C ALA A 48 10.41 32.83 13.70
N PRO A 49 10.03 34.04 13.24
CA PRO A 49 8.91 34.19 12.31
C PRO A 49 9.17 33.53 10.95
N ALA A 50 10.41 33.55 10.44
CA ALA A 50 10.76 32.84 9.21
C ALA A 50 10.46 31.33 9.32
N PHE A 51 10.92 30.72 10.42
CA PHE A 51 10.70 29.30 10.70
C PHE A 51 9.21 28.97 10.83
N ILE A 52 8.43 29.80 11.54
CA ILE A 52 6.98 29.59 11.71
C ILE A 52 6.27 29.63 10.35
N VAL A 53 6.57 30.63 9.51
CA VAL A 53 5.95 30.79 8.18
C VAL A 53 6.28 29.60 7.29
N TYR A 54 7.55 29.17 7.26
CA TYR A 54 7.98 28.01 6.50
C TYR A 54 7.31 26.71 6.99
N ALA A 55 7.34 26.46 8.30
CA ALA A 55 6.73 25.28 8.90
C ALA A 55 5.23 25.22 8.66
N ALA A 56 4.52 26.36 8.74
CA ALA A 56 3.11 26.46 8.41
C ALA A 56 2.84 26.16 6.93
N GLY A 57 3.67 26.68 6.02
CA GLY A 57 3.60 26.38 4.59
C GLY A 57 3.77 24.88 4.30
N ALA A 58 4.82 24.28 4.86
CA ALA A 58 5.10 22.85 4.71
C ALA A 58 3.99 21.97 5.31
N ALA A 59 3.50 22.30 6.51
CA ALA A 59 2.40 21.59 7.14
C ALA A 59 1.11 21.69 6.30
N THR A 60 0.81 22.85 5.74
CA THR A 60 -0.36 23.08 4.88
C THR A 60 -0.26 22.26 3.58
N ALA A 61 0.92 22.27 2.94
CA ALA A 61 1.18 21.53 1.71
C ALA A 61 0.98 20.01 1.86
N LEU A 62 1.20 19.46 3.06
CA LEU A 62 0.93 18.05 3.36
C LEU A 62 -0.50 17.81 3.88
N ALA A 63 -0.99 18.65 4.78
CA ALA A 63 -2.29 18.46 5.43
C ALA A 63 -3.46 18.59 4.45
N VAL A 64 -3.41 19.55 3.52
CA VAL A 64 -4.51 19.79 2.57
C VAL A 64 -4.77 18.56 1.69
N PRO A 65 -3.77 17.96 1.00
CA PRO A 65 -3.98 16.73 0.23
C PRO A 65 -4.42 15.53 1.08
N LEU A 66 -3.90 15.37 2.30
CA LEU A 66 -4.31 14.27 3.19
C LEU A 66 -5.77 14.41 3.65
N LEU A 67 -6.20 15.62 4.01
CA LEU A 67 -7.57 15.91 4.39
C LEU A 67 -8.52 15.75 3.19
N ALA A 68 -8.10 16.22 2.01
CA ALA A 68 -8.84 16.01 0.77
C ALA A 68 -9.00 14.51 0.48
N PHE A 69 -7.93 13.72 0.62
CA PHE A 69 -7.99 12.26 0.45
C PHE A 69 -8.96 11.62 1.45
N ALA A 70 -8.87 11.97 2.74
CA ALA A 70 -9.74 11.41 3.77
C ALA A 70 -11.23 11.75 3.53
N ARG A 71 -11.53 12.90 2.92
CA ARG A 71 -12.90 13.29 2.57
C ARG A 71 -13.41 12.68 1.27
N LEU A 72 -12.58 12.66 0.22
CA LEU A 72 -12.95 12.16 -1.11
C LEU A 72 -12.97 10.63 -1.17
N CYS A 73 -12.19 9.96 -0.32
CA CYS A 73 -12.09 8.52 -0.24
C CYS A 73 -12.63 8.05 1.11
N PRO A 74 -13.98 7.95 1.26
CA PRO A 74 -14.59 7.48 2.49
C PRO A 74 -13.97 6.15 2.86
N ARG A 75 -13.55 6.02 4.12
CA ARG A 75 -12.90 4.81 4.61
C ARG A 75 -13.84 3.64 4.32
N PRO A 76 -13.45 2.68 3.46
CA PRO A 76 -14.31 1.53 3.23
C PRO A 76 -14.50 0.90 4.60
N ARG A 77 -15.76 0.78 5.03
CA ARG A 77 -16.06 -0.09 6.17
C ARG A 77 -15.42 -1.43 5.81
N PRO A 78 -14.57 -2.00 6.68
CA PRO A 78 -14.02 -3.32 6.42
C PRO A 78 -15.21 -4.26 6.30
N ALA A 79 -15.66 -4.49 5.08
CA ALA A 79 -16.61 -5.54 4.80
C ALA A 79 -15.84 -6.82 5.13
N PRO A 80 -16.36 -7.70 5.99
CA PRO A 80 -15.59 -8.77 6.61
C PRO A 80 -14.99 -9.80 5.62
N ARG A 81 -15.18 -9.64 4.30
CA ARG A 81 -14.99 -10.69 3.28
C ARG A 81 -14.47 -10.16 1.93
N THR A 82 -13.34 -9.47 1.90
CA THR A 82 -12.81 -8.89 0.66
C THR A 82 -11.62 -9.69 0.12
N LEU A 83 -11.85 -10.97 -0.18
CA LEU A 83 -11.03 -11.67 -1.17
C LEU A 83 -11.67 -11.49 -2.55
N LEU A 84 -10.87 -11.09 -3.52
CA LEU A 84 -11.31 -10.95 -4.91
C LEU A 84 -10.93 -12.21 -5.68
N VAL A 85 -11.83 -12.74 -6.50
CA VAL A 85 -11.45 -13.79 -7.45
C VAL A 85 -10.59 -13.16 -8.56
N SER A 86 -9.43 -13.74 -8.86
CA SER A 86 -8.58 -13.28 -9.96
C SER A 86 -9.34 -13.29 -11.28
N HIS A 87 -9.09 -12.29 -12.14
CA HIS A 87 -9.64 -12.26 -13.51
C HIS A 87 -8.88 -13.20 -14.46
N ASP A 88 -7.66 -13.60 -14.10
CA ASP A 88 -6.85 -14.52 -14.88
C ASP A 88 -7.39 -15.96 -14.74
N ARG A 89 -8.09 -16.45 -15.77
CA ARG A 89 -8.61 -17.81 -15.80
C ARG A 89 -7.52 -18.88 -15.87
N ALA A 90 -6.34 -18.55 -16.40
CA ALA A 90 -5.22 -19.49 -16.47
C ALA A 90 -4.56 -19.68 -15.09
N ARG A 91 -4.76 -18.72 -14.17
CA ARG A 91 -4.19 -18.71 -12.82
C ARG A 91 -5.28 -18.37 -11.81
N PRO A 92 -6.20 -19.31 -11.55
CA PRO A 92 -7.28 -19.08 -10.60
C PRO A 92 -6.67 -18.84 -9.21
N ALA A 93 -7.12 -17.76 -8.57
CA ALA A 93 -6.62 -17.34 -7.28
C ALA A 93 -7.65 -16.49 -6.53
N PHE A 94 -7.61 -16.54 -5.21
CA PHE A 94 -8.21 -15.49 -4.38
C PHE A 94 -7.17 -14.45 -4.02
N VAL A 95 -7.59 -13.18 -4.03
CA VAL A 95 -6.70 -12.05 -4.03
C VAL A 95 -7.07 -11.12 -2.90
N ALA A 96 -6.16 -10.97 -1.94
CA ALA A 96 -6.15 -9.85 -1.02
C ALA A 96 -5.43 -8.68 -1.70
N ALA A 97 -6.20 -7.77 -2.28
CA ALA A 97 -5.68 -6.59 -2.96
C ALA A 97 -5.03 -5.62 -1.97
N THR A 98 -4.20 -4.70 -2.47
CA THR A 98 -3.58 -3.67 -1.65
C THR A 98 -4.63 -2.71 -1.09
N SER A 99 -4.50 -2.30 0.17
CA SER A 99 -5.40 -1.34 0.81
C SER A 99 -5.19 0.05 0.25
N PRO A 100 -6.17 0.62 -0.48
CA PRO A 100 -6.01 1.94 -1.06
C PRO A 100 -5.97 3.03 0.02
N TRP A 101 -6.55 2.77 1.20
CA TRP A 101 -6.56 3.70 2.33
C TRP A 101 -5.22 3.78 3.07
N MET A 102 -4.36 2.76 2.93
CA MET A 102 -2.98 2.83 3.44
C MET A 102 -2.01 3.34 2.36
N VAL A 103 -2.18 2.88 1.12
CA VAL A 103 -1.31 3.29 0.01
C VAL A 103 -1.49 4.76 -0.34
N GLY A 104 -2.72 5.27 -0.33
CA GLY A 104 -3.01 6.64 -0.74
C GLY A 104 -2.25 7.69 0.07
N PRO A 105 -2.43 7.75 1.41
CA PRO A 105 -1.70 8.67 2.27
C PRO A 105 -0.18 8.49 2.19
N PHE A 106 0.29 7.26 2.03
CA PHE A 106 1.71 6.97 1.87
C PHE A 106 2.28 7.55 0.57
N VAL A 107 1.57 7.40 -0.56
CA VAL A 107 1.94 8.00 -1.86
C VAL A 107 1.94 9.52 -1.78
N ILE A 108 0.92 10.12 -1.14
CA ILE A 108 0.84 11.57 -0.92
C ILE A 108 2.07 12.06 -0.13
N MET A 109 2.39 11.37 0.97
CA MET A 109 3.55 11.69 1.79
C MET A 109 4.87 11.53 1.03
N LEU A 110 5.03 10.46 0.23
CA LEU A 110 6.21 10.27 -0.62
C LEU A 110 6.37 11.41 -1.62
N MET A 111 5.30 11.77 -2.33
CA MET A 111 5.36 12.87 -3.31
C MET A 111 5.62 14.23 -2.66
N PHE A 112 5.08 14.48 -1.46
CA PHE A 112 5.47 15.64 -0.65
C PHE A 112 6.97 15.63 -0.32
N LEU A 113 7.52 14.48 0.12
CA LEU A 113 8.94 14.32 0.42
C LEU A 113 9.83 14.53 -0.81
N ALA A 114 9.35 14.20 -2.02
CA ALA A 114 10.09 14.50 -3.26
C ALA A 114 10.35 16.00 -3.43
N GLY A 115 9.44 16.85 -2.96
CA GLY A 115 9.64 18.30 -2.97
C GLY A 115 10.71 18.79 -1.99
N ASN A 116 11.09 17.99 -0.97
CA ASN A 116 12.26 18.29 -0.12
C ASN A 116 13.58 17.89 -0.77
N GLY A 117 13.55 17.07 -1.83
CA GLY A 117 14.74 16.64 -2.56
C GLY A 117 15.26 17.67 -3.56
N LEU A 118 14.63 18.85 -3.62
CA LEU A 118 15.04 19.94 -4.50
C LEU A 118 16.29 20.59 -3.91
N ALA A 119 17.43 20.44 -4.59
CA ALA A 119 18.68 21.06 -4.18
C ALA A 119 18.67 22.55 -4.53
N THR A 120 18.07 23.35 -3.66
CA THR A 120 17.99 24.80 -3.77
C THR A 120 19.25 25.46 -3.25
N GLU A 121 19.72 26.48 -3.96
CA GLU A 121 20.77 27.38 -3.52
C GLU A 121 20.27 28.83 -3.54
N ARG A 122 20.82 29.64 -2.65
CA ARG A 122 20.58 31.07 -2.63
C ARG A 122 21.54 31.74 -3.60
N ALA A 123 21.00 32.36 -4.63
CA ALA A 123 21.77 33.17 -5.56
C ALA A 123 22.19 34.50 -4.89
N PRO A 124 23.27 35.16 -5.37
CA PRO A 124 23.78 36.41 -4.78
C PRO A 124 22.79 37.58 -4.78
N ASP A 125 21.84 37.58 -5.71
CA ASP A 125 20.73 38.53 -5.82
C ASP A 125 19.61 38.27 -4.78
N GLY A 126 19.68 37.15 -4.06
CA GLY A 126 18.69 36.73 -3.08
C GLY A 126 17.59 35.84 -3.64
N ASP A 127 17.63 35.47 -4.92
CA ASP A 127 16.71 34.51 -5.50
C ASP A 127 17.06 33.06 -5.11
N VAL A 128 16.08 32.17 -5.21
CA VAL A 128 16.26 30.73 -5.03
C VAL A 128 16.37 30.09 -6.41
N SER A 129 17.51 29.49 -6.70
CA SER A 129 17.72 28.70 -7.92
C SER A 129 18.06 27.26 -7.55
N ILE A 130 17.82 26.33 -8.48
CA ILE A 130 18.33 24.97 -8.32
C ILE A 130 19.79 24.99 -8.73
N HIS A 131 20.65 24.50 -7.86
CA HIS A 131 22.07 24.47 -8.12
C HIS A 131 22.36 23.69 -9.41
N ALA A 132 23.21 24.22 -10.29
CA ALA A 132 23.54 23.58 -11.57
C ALA A 132 24.00 22.13 -11.39
N ALA A 133 24.80 21.86 -10.35
CA ALA A 133 25.22 20.51 -9.95
C ALA A 133 24.11 19.70 -9.24
N GLY A 134 23.15 20.38 -8.63
CA GLY A 134 22.03 19.81 -7.88
C GLY A 134 20.88 19.29 -8.75
N TRP A 135 20.80 19.69 -10.03
CA TRP A 135 19.76 19.21 -10.95
C TRP A 135 19.77 17.70 -11.13
N ALA A 136 20.95 17.09 -11.32
CA ALA A 136 21.08 15.66 -11.50
C ALA A 136 20.60 14.90 -10.25
N GLN A 137 21.00 15.36 -9.05
CA GLN A 137 20.56 14.79 -7.77
C GLN A 137 19.05 14.97 -7.56
N THR A 138 18.52 16.14 -7.86
CA THR A 138 17.09 16.46 -7.73
C THR A 138 16.27 15.57 -8.65
N ALA A 139 16.63 15.49 -9.93
CA ALA A 139 15.95 14.65 -10.92
C ALA A 139 15.99 13.18 -10.52
N LEU A 140 17.16 12.69 -10.06
CA LEU A 140 17.30 11.31 -9.57
C LEU A 140 16.40 11.05 -8.35
N THR A 141 16.40 11.96 -7.38
CA THR A 141 15.59 11.82 -6.15
C THR A 141 14.10 11.79 -6.47
N VAL A 142 13.63 12.74 -7.28
CA VAL A 142 12.23 12.80 -7.74
C VAL A 142 11.88 11.53 -8.53
N ALA A 143 12.73 11.12 -9.48
CA ALA A 143 12.49 9.92 -10.29
C ALA A 143 12.38 8.65 -9.43
N VAL A 144 13.27 8.48 -8.44
CA VAL A 144 13.24 7.35 -7.50
C VAL A 144 11.95 7.37 -6.68
N ILE A 145 11.58 8.51 -6.10
CA ILE A 145 10.38 8.62 -5.26
C ILE A 145 9.11 8.38 -6.07
N PHE A 146 9.01 8.97 -7.27
CA PHE A 146 7.88 8.74 -8.18
C PHE A 146 7.80 7.28 -8.63
N SER A 147 8.94 6.65 -8.89
CA SER A 147 8.99 5.21 -9.23
C SER A 147 8.48 4.34 -8.07
N ILE A 148 8.88 4.65 -6.83
CA ILE A 148 8.41 3.95 -5.63
C ILE A 148 6.90 4.18 -5.43
N ALA A 149 6.43 5.42 -5.59
CA ALA A 149 5.01 5.78 -5.49
C ALA A 149 4.17 5.03 -6.54
N ALA A 150 4.58 5.06 -7.81
CA ALA A 150 3.92 4.34 -8.90
C ALA A 150 3.93 2.83 -8.67
N TRP A 151 5.07 2.27 -8.27
CA TRP A 151 5.16 0.84 -7.94
C TRP A 151 4.22 0.45 -6.80
N THR A 152 4.16 1.27 -5.74
CA THR A 152 3.30 1.00 -4.57
C THR A 152 1.82 1.08 -4.95
N LEU A 153 1.45 2.00 -5.85
CA LEU A 153 0.08 2.19 -6.30
C LEU A 153 -0.39 1.05 -7.23
N PHE A 154 0.43 0.66 -8.21
CA PHE A 154 0.03 -0.27 -9.26
C PHE A 154 0.44 -1.72 -9.03
N ARG A 155 1.52 -1.95 -8.27
CA ARG A 155 2.10 -3.29 -8.02
C ARG A 155 2.24 -3.67 -6.56
N GLY A 156 1.76 -2.81 -5.65
CA GLY A 156 1.99 -2.88 -4.21
C GLY A 156 1.65 -4.21 -3.53
N PRO A 157 1.80 -4.27 -2.19
CA PRO A 157 1.66 -5.50 -1.44
C PRO A 157 0.34 -6.23 -1.73
N ARG A 158 0.44 -7.51 -2.09
CA ARG A 158 -0.70 -8.34 -2.47
C ARG A 158 -0.46 -9.77 -2.02
N VAL A 159 -1.51 -10.42 -1.53
CA VAL A 159 -1.47 -11.86 -1.24
C VAL A 159 -2.44 -12.56 -2.18
N GLU A 160 -1.96 -13.61 -2.85
CA GLU A 160 -2.78 -14.46 -3.69
C GLU A 160 -2.79 -15.88 -3.11
N LEU A 161 -3.98 -16.37 -2.79
CA LEU A 161 -4.24 -17.76 -2.48
C LEU A 161 -4.41 -18.49 -3.80
N ARG A 162 -3.55 -19.45 -4.11
CA ARG A 162 -3.59 -20.26 -5.33
C ARG A 162 -3.73 -21.74 -4.98
N PRO A 163 -4.18 -22.60 -5.91
CA PRO A 163 -4.23 -24.03 -5.66
C PRO A 163 -2.89 -24.64 -5.21
N GLY A 164 -1.77 -24.16 -5.77
CA GLY A 164 -0.43 -24.63 -5.42
C GLY A 164 0.22 -23.99 -4.18
N GLY A 165 -0.36 -22.92 -3.62
CA GLY A 165 0.22 -22.23 -2.47
C GLY A 165 -0.20 -20.76 -2.32
N LEU A 166 0.53 -20.06 -1.48
CA LEU A 166 0.40 -18.64 -1.19
C LEU A 166 1.46 -17.86 -1.98
N LEU A 167 1.03 -16.98 -2.88
CA LEU A 167 1.92 -15.99 -3.48
C LEU A 167 1.84 -14.70 -2.68
N ILE A 168 2.90 -14.38 -1.95
CA ILE A 168 3.01 -13.15 -1.16
C ILE A 168 3.90 -12.20 -1.94
N ARG A 169 3.30 -11.16 -2.51
CA ARG A 169 3.99 -10.08 -3.21
C ARG A 169 4.20 -8.93 -2.24
N ASN A 170 5.45 -8.67 -1.88
CA ASN A 170 5.87 -7.44 -1.22
C ASN A 170 7.00 -6.80 -2.07
N VAL A 171 8.07 -6.29 -1.46
CA VAL A 171 9.29 -5.90 -2.18
C VAL A 171 9.88 -7.08 -2.97
N ARG A 172 9.79 -8.28 -2.40
CA ARG A 172 10.13 -9.55 -3.06
C ARG A 172 8.86 -10.38 -3.21
N THR A 173 8.81 -11.18 -4.26
CA THR A 173 7.71 -12.14 -4.45
C THR A 173 8.13 -13.47 -3.85
N HIS A 174 7.34 -13.99 -2.92
CA HIS A 174 7.56 -15.28 -2.28
C HIS A 174 6.40 -16.21 -2.61
N MET A 175 6.72 -17.42 -3.09
CA MET A 175 5.75 -18.50 -3.26
C MET A 175 5.93 -19.48 -2.11
N VAL A 176 4.93 -19.59 -1.25
CA VAL A 176 4.91 -20.52 -0.12
C VAL A 176 3.96 -21.66 -0.48
N ARG A 177 4.47 -22.87 -0.61
CA ARG A 177 3.64 -24.04 -0.92
C ARG A 177 2.76 -24.39 0.28
N TRP A 178 1.54 -24.84 0.04
CA TRP A 178 0.65 -25.26 1.13
C TRP A 178 1.27 -26.30 2.05
N ASP A 179 1.95 -27.29 1.47
CA ASP A 179 2.60 -28.38 2.22
C ASP A 179 3.81 -27.94 3.06
N SER A 180 4.29 -26.70 2.85
CA SER A 180 5.35 -26.10 3.65
C SER A 180 4.82 -25.29 4.82
N VAL A 181 3.53 -24.94 4.86
CA VAL A 181 2.94 -24.21 5.98
C VAL A 181 2.71 -25.21 7.13
N LEU A 182 3.23 -24.90 8.32
CA LEU A 182 3.07 -25.79 9.47
C LEU A 182 1.64 -25.70 10.03
N ALA A 183 1.08 -26.87 10.40
CA ALA A 183 -0.31 -27.05 10.84
C ALA A 183 -0.69 -26.30 12.12
N SER A 184 0.27 -25.74 12.85
CA SER A 184 -0.03 -24.79 13.94
C SER A 184 -0.72 -23.51 13.42
N GLY A 185 -0.70 -23.26 12.11
CA GLY A 185 -1.32 -22.12 11.47
C GLY A 185 -0.77 -20.78 11.99
N PRO A 186 -1.23 -19.63 11.47
CA PRO A 186 -1.07 -18.40 12.21
C PRO A 186 -1.80 -18.54 13.56
N PRO A 187 -1.22 -18.12 14.71
CA PRO A 187 -1.93 -18.11 15.98
C PRO A 187 -3.25 -17.34 15.84
N ALA A 188 -4.29 -17.76 16.58
CA ALA A 188 -5.58 -17.07 16.56
C ALA A 188 -5.36 -15.55 16.73
N PRO A 189 -5.95 -14.72 15.86
CA PRO A 189 -5.67 -13.29 15.85
C PRO A 189 -6.08 -12.67 17.20
N VAL A 190 -5.10 -12.18 17.95
CA VAL A 190 -5.32 -11.20 19.03
C VAL A 190 -6.03 -10.00 18.42
N GLU A 191 -7.00 -9.37 19.09
CA GLU A 191 -7.79 -8.26 18.56
C GLU A 191 -6.92 -7.27 17.75
N LYS A 192 -7.12 -7.24 16.42
CA LYS A 192 -6.44 -6.37 15.44
C LYS A 192 -4.93 -6.63 15.24
N PRO A 193 -4.53 -7.81 14.72
CA PRO A 193 -3.12 -8.06 14.45
C PRO A 193 -2.62 -7.14 13.33
N ARG A 194 -1.50 -6.44 13.57
CA ARG A 194 -0.85 -5.58 12.56
C ARG A 194 -0.22 -6.40 11.43
N GLN A 195 0.09 -7.66 11.70
CA GLN A 195 0.77 -8.59 10.83
C GLN A 195 0.25 -10.02 11.05
N ILE A 196 0.20 -10.82 10.00
CA ILE A 196 -0.05 -12.27 10.08
C ILE A 196 1.31 -12.94 9.92
N SER A 197 1.67 -13.80 10.87
CA SER A 197 2.92 -14.56 10.82
C SER A 197 2.62 -16.01 10.48
N LEU A 198 3.22 -16.48 9.39
CA LEU A 198 3.10 -17.86 8.90
C LEU A 198 4.41 -18.58 9.18
N LEU A 199 4.36 -19.68 9.91
CA LEU A 199 5.52 -20.53 10.12
C LEU A 199 5.62 -21.52 8.95
N VAL A 200 6.74 -21.43 8.22
CA VAL A 200 6.97 -22.19 7.00
C VAL A 200 8.17 -23.12 7.20
N ARG A 201 7.98 -24.40 6.94
CA ARG A 201 9.03 -25.42 6.93
C ARG A 201 9.95 -25.20 5.72
N ARG A 202 11.27 -25.22 5.95
CA ARG A 202 12.25 -25.23 4.85
C ARG A 202 12.19 -26.56 4.10
N GLN A 203 12.33 -26.50 2.78
CA GLN A 203 12.39 -27.70 1.94
C GLN A 203 13.84 -28.21 1.85
N PRO A 204 14.06 -29.53 1.70
CA PRO A 204 15.39 -30.09 1.54
C PRO A 204 16.16 -29.39 0.39
N PRO A 205 17.47 -29.15 0.55
CA PRO A 205 18.37 -29.68 1.59
C PRO A 205 18.39 -28.85 2.90
N GLU A 206 17.67 -27.74 2.97
CA GLU A 206 17.68 -26.89 4.17
C GLU A 206 16.70 -27.42 5.24
N TYR A 207 17.20 -27.64 6.45
CA TYR A 207 16.38 -28.07 7.58
C TYR A 207 15.93 -26.87 8.44
N GLY A 208 14.77 -26.98 9.07
CA GLY A 208 14.23 -25.97 10.00
C GLY A 208 12.96 -25.28 9.49
N ALA A 209 12.60 -24.18 10.15
CA ALA A 209 11.44 -23.36 9.81
C ALA A 209 11.83 -21.88 9.78
N TYR A 210 11.08 -21.08 9.03
CA TYR A 210 11.21 -19.63 8.99
C TYR A 210 9.83 -18.98 9.05
N VAL A 211 9.78 -17.73 9.49
CA VAL A 211 8.53 -16.98 9.61
C VAL A 211 8.36 -16.07 8.41
N VAL A 212 7.28 -16.24 7.67
CA VAL A 212 6.85 -15.30 6.64
C VAL A 212 5.84 -14.33 7.25
N ARG A 213 6.13 -13.02 7.14
CA ARG A 213 5.26 -11.96 7.66
C ARG A 213 4.44 -11.35 6.55
N ILE A 214 3.12 -11.37 6.72
CA ILE A 214 2.17 -10.69 5.85
C ILE A 214 1.75 -9.39 6.54
N LEU A 215 2.02 -8.26 5.89
CA LEU A 215 1.66 -6.92 6.39
C LEU A 215 0.18 -6.62 6.14
N HIS A 216 -0.70 -7.19 6.97
CA HIS A 216 -2.16 -7.08 6.82
C HIS A 216 -2.66 -5.64 6.64
N ARG A 217 -2.07 -4.64 7.31
CA ARG A 217 -2.49 -3.23 7.16
C ARG A 217 -2.48 -2.78 5.69
N TRP A 218 -1.55 -3.30 4.89
CA TRP A 218 -1.42 -2.96 3.48
C TRP A 218 -2.37 -3.74 2.57
N LEU A 219 -3.23 -4.60 3.12
CA LEU A 219 -4.18 -5.41 2.37
C LEU A 219 -5.62 -4.95 2.66
N ALA A 220 -6.46 -4.95 1.63
CA ALA A 220 -7.89 -4.71 1.72
C ALA A 220 -8.63 -6.02 2.02
N VAL A 221 -8.28 -6.71 3.11
CA VAL A 221 -8.96 -7.93 3.59
C VAL A 221 -8.88 -7.95 5.10
N ASP A 222 -9.90 -8.48 5.78
CA ASP A 222 -9.82 -8.69 7.23
C ASP A 222 -8.71 -9.69 7.59
N ALA A 223 -7.98 -9.41 8.67
CA ALA A 223 -6.85 -10.24 9.10
C ALA A 223 -7.31 -11.62 9.57
N GLY A 224 -8.41 -11.68 10.32
CA GLY A 224 -8.97 -12.90 10.84
C GLY A 224 -9.51 -13.77 9.71
N PHE A 225 -10.27 -13.17 8.79
CA PHE A 225 -10.75 -13.84 7.60
C PHE A 225 -9.59 -14.42 6.77
N LEU A 226 -8.53 -13.65 6.50
CA LEU A 226 -7.37 -14.14 5.75
C LEU A 226 -6.63 -15.26 6.50
N ALA A 227 -6.41 -15.11 7.81
CA ALA A 227 -5.75 -16.12 8.64
C ALA A 227 -6.56 -17.44 8.70
N ASN A 228 -7.87 -17.35 8.87
CA ASN A 228 -8.78 -18.49 8.88
C ASN A 228 -8.88 -19.14 7.51
N SER A 229 -8.88 -18.37 6.41
CA SER A 229 -8.78 -18.87 5.03
C SER A 229 -7.52 -19.70 4.83
N ILE A 230 -6.37 -19.19 5.29
CA ILE A 230 -5.10 -19.90 5.19
C ILE A 230 -5.15 -21.21 5.99
N ARG A 231 -5.65 -21.16 7.24
CA ARG A 231 -5.77 -22.34 8.09
C ARG A 231 -6.70 -23.39 7.47
N HIS A 232 -7.87 -22.98 6.99
CA HIS A 232 -8.83 -23.84 6.29
C HIS A 232 -8.21 -24.60 5.13
N TYR A 233 -7.41 -23.95 4.29
CA TYR A 233 -6.74 -24.63 3.17
C TYR A 233 -5.53 -25.48 3.57
N VAL A 234 -4.91 -25.19 4.71
CA VAL A 234 -3.90 -26.07 5.29
C VAL A 234 -4.57 -27.36 5.76
N ASP A 235 -5.69 -27.24 6.47
CA ASP A 235 -6.42 -28.35 7.10
C ASP A 235 -7.25 -29.18 6.10
N HIS A 236 -7.70 -28.57 5.00
CA HIS A 236 -8.55 -29.20 3.98
C HIS A 236 -7.92 -29.12 2.57
N PRO A 237 -6.91 -29.96 2.27
CA PRO A 237 -6.20 -29.94 1.00
C PRO A 237 -7.08 -30.18 -0.24
N GLU A 238 -8.17 -30.93 -0.10
CA GLU A 238 -9.13 -31.24 -1.15
C GLU A 238 -9.79 -29.99 -1.75
N HIS A 239 -9.96 -28.92 -0.97
CA HIS A 239 -10.57 -27.68 -1.44
C HIS A 239 -9.58 -26.75 -2.17
N ARG A 240 -8.27 -27.05 -2.16
CA ARG A 240 -7.26 -26.20 -2.79
C ARG A 240 -7.47 -26.08 -4.31
N ALA A 241 -7.96 -27.14 -4.96
CA ALA A 241 -8.24 -27.13 -6.40
C ALA A 241 -9.37 -26.17 -6.78
N GLU A 242 -10.27 -25.86 -5.85
CA GLU A 242 -11.44 -25.00 -6.05
C GLU A 242 -11.12 -23.51 -5.84
N ILE A 243 -9.91 -23.21 -5.34
CA ILE A 243 -9.42 -21.84 -5.12
C ILE A 243 -9.48 -21.04 -6.43
N GLY A 244 -10.06 -19.85 -6.35
CA GLY A 244 -10.27 -18.98 -7.50
C GLY A 244 -11.61 -19.22 -8.22
N SER A 245 -12.49 -20.08 -7.71
CA SER A 245 -13.89 -20.14 -8.14
C SER A 245 -14.79 -19.26 -7.28
N ARG A 246 -15.90 -18.76 -7.84
CA ARG A 246 -16.87 -17.97 -7.06
C ARG A 246 -17.59 -18.81 -6.01
N GLN A 247 -17.99 -20.02 -6.39
CA GLN A 247 -18.67 -20.95 -5.50
C GLN A 247 -17.84 -21.24 -4.25
N GLU A 248 -16.54 -21.45 -4.41
CA GLU A 248 -15.66 -21.67 -3.27
C GLU A 248 -15.50 -20.43 -2.41
N LEU A 249 -15.40 -19.24 -3.01
CA LEU A 249 -15.37 -17.99 -2.23
C LEU A 249 -16.65 -17.81 -1.42
N ASP A 250 -17.82 -18.07 -2.01
CA ASP A 250 -19.12 -17.95 -1.35
C ASP A 250 -19.24 -18.96 -0.20
N ARG A 251 -18.79 -20.21 -0.43
CA ARG A 251 -18.72 -21.24 0.62
C ARG A 251 -17.82 -20.81 1.77
N LEU A 252 -16.61 -20.35 1.46
CA LEU A 252 -15.63 -19.95 2.46
C LEU A 252 -16.12 -18.75 3.28
N CYS A 253 -16.83 -17.83 2.64
CA CYS A 253 -17.52 -16.73 3.28
C CYS A 253 -18.63 -17.19 4.24
N ALA A 254 -19.41 -18.20 3.86
CA ALA A 254 -20.48 -18.76 4.70
C ALA A 254 -19.92 -19.52 5.91
N THR A 255 -18.84 -20.30 5.73
CA THR A 255 -18.21 -21.06 6.81
C THR A 255 -17.55 -20.17 7.87
N MET A 256 -17.10 -18.97 7.47
CA MET A 256 -16.38 -18.04 8.35
C MET A 256 -17.26 -16.92 8.91
N GLU A 257 -18.58 -17.12 8.94
CA GLU A 257 -19.51 -16.32 9.75
C GLU A 257 -19.23 -16.53 11.24
N ILE A 258 -18.31 -15.72 11.76
CA ILE A 258 -18.12 -15.48 13.20
C ILE A 258 -18.65 -14.08 13.50
#